data_AF-A0A9R0T8G0-F1
#
_entry.id   AF-A0A9R0T8G0-F1
#
_cell.length_a   1.000
_cell.length_b   1.000
_cell.length_c   1.000
_cell.angle_alpha   90.00
_cell.angle_beta   90.00
_cell.angle_gamma   90.00
#
_symmetry.space_group_name_H-M   'P 1'
#
loop_
_entity.id
_entity.type
_entity.pdbx_description
1 polymer ?
#
loop_
_entity_poly.entity_id
_entity_poly.type
_entity_poly.pdbx_seq_one_letter_code
_entity_poly.pdbx_strand_id
1 'polypeptide(L)'
;MGFISGIMMGFILGVALIAGWASAMARRAHKRSAKASAPADTIYVQAADVNVLGSLNREDLKKICGENLPQWISFPEYDQVKWLNRQLSKLWPFVEEAATMVIRDSVEPILDVYRPVGISSLKFSRLSLGTVPPKIEGIRVQSFQKGQITMDIDFKWGGDPNIILAVETLVASLPIQFKNLQVFTIIRVVFQLSDEIPCISAVVIALLAEPKPRIDYTLKAVGGSLTAMPGLSDMIDDTVASLITDMLQWPHRIVVPLGVDVDISDLELKPHGKVTVTVVRGESLKNKEFIGKSDPYVVLFIRPMFKERTRVIDDNLNPEWNETFELIAEDKETQHIILEVFDEDSLKQDKRLGIAKLALSDLEVESVQEINLQLLSSLDTTKVKDKKDRGVLTVRVFYHPYTKEEALRALELEKKTDGSGVHKDGPGVHMVGTGIDAVGKSITKAGKFVGRTVTGPFSSQRRSAASVPTVDE
;
A
#
# COMPACT_ATOMS: atom_id res chain seq x y z
N MET A 1 6.20 2.89 -78.76
CA MET A 1 5.76 1.70 -77.99
C MET A 1 6.50 1.49 -76.66
N GLY A 2 7.75 1.97 -76.47
CA GLY A 2 8.52 1.69 -75.23
C GLY A 2 8.09 2.43 -73.95
N PHE A 3 7.54 3.65 -74.05
CA PHE A 3 7.21 4.47 -72.87
C PHE A 3 5.96 3.97 -72.11
N ILE A 4 4.94 3.51 -72.84
CA ILE A 4 3.69 2.96 -72.26
C ILE A 4 3.96 1.59 -71.63
N SER A 5 4.86 0.79 -72.22
CA SER A 5 5.31 -0.49 -71.68
C SER A 5 6.03 -0.33 -70.33
N GLY A 6 6.89 0.68 -70.19
CA GLY A 6 7.61 0.96 -68.94
C GLY A 6 6.69 1.38 -67.77
N ILE A 7 5.66 2.18 -68.05
CA ILE A 7 4.69 2.63 -67.03
C ILE A 7 3.80 1.47 -66.57
N MET A 8 3.34 0.62 -67.49
CA MET A 8 2.58 -0.58 -67.13
C MET A 8 3.41 -1.57 -66.30
N MET A 9 4.68 -1.78 -66.68
CA MET A 9 5.58 -2.67 -65.93
C MET A 9 5.89 -2.12 -64.53
N GLY A 10 6.09 -0.82 -64.40
CA GLY A 10 6.29 -0.14 -63.12
C GLY A 10 5.07 -0.20 -62.20
N PHE A 11 3.86 -0.06 -62.76
CA PHE A 11 2.62 -0.19 -61.99
C PHE A 11 2.41 -1.63 -61.50
N ILE A 12 2.65 -2.64 -62.34
CA ILE A 12 2.54 -4.05 -61.98
C ILE A 12 3.56 -4.41 -60.89
N LEU A 13 4.80 -3.94 -61.00
CA LEU A 13 5.83 -4.15 -59.97
C LEU A 13 5.48 -3.44 -58.65
N GLY A 14 4.92 -2.22 -58.71
CA GLY A 14 4.48 -1.48 -57.54
C GLY A 14 3.34 -2.18 -56.78
N VAL A 15 2.33 -2.66 -57.51
CA VAL A 15 1.21 -3.42 -56.93
C VAL A 15 1.70 -4.74 -56.34
N ALA A 16 2.62 -5.45 -57.01
CA ALA A 16 3.20 -6.69 -56.50
C ALA A 16 4.00 -6.48 -55.21
N LEU A 17 4.76 -5.38 -55.09
CA LEU A 17 5.49 -5.03 -53.87
C LEU A 17 4.55 -4.70 -52.71
N ILE A 18 3.49 -3.93 -52.97
CA ILE A 18 2.49 -3.57 -51.94
C ILE A 18 1.72 -4.82 -51.47
N ALA A 19 1.31 -5.70 -52.40
CA ALA A 19 0.65 -6.96 -52.08
C ALA A 19 1.57 -7.92 -51.30
N GLY A 20 2.86 -7.97 -51.68
CA GLY A 20 3.88 -8.73 -50.97
C GLY A 20 4.12 -8.20 -49.54
N TRP A 21 4.15 -6.88 -49.37
CA TRP A 21 4.34 -6.26 -48.06
C TRP A 21 3.11 -6.41 -47.16
N ALA A 22 1.90 -6.26 -47.71
CA ALA A 22 0.64 -6.51 -47.02
C ALA A 22 0.53 -7.99 -46.58
N SER A 23 0.92 -8.94 -47.45
CA SER A 23 0.95 -10.36 -47.12
C SER A 23 2.01 -10.68 -46.05
N ALA A 24 3.16 -10.04 -46.09
CA ALA A 24 4.20 -10.19 -45.07
C ALA A 24 3.76 -9.62 -43.71
N MET A 25 3.05 -8.48 -43.70
CA MET A 25 2.45 -7.92 -42.49
C MET A 25 1.33 -8.80 -41.93
N ALA A 26 0.46 -9.34 -42.79
CA ALA A 26 -0.57 -10.29 -42.37
C ALA A 26 0.03 -11.58 -41.78
N ARG A 27 1.11 -12.12 -42.38
CA ARG A 27 1.84 -13.26 -41.82
C ARG A 27 2.53 -12.93 -40.49
N ARG A 28 3.11 -11.74 -40.34
CA ARG A 28 3.71 -11.28 -39.07
C ARG A 28 2.64 -11.05 -38.00
N ALA A 29 1.46 -10.56 -38.36
CA ALA A 29 0.31 -10.44 -37.46
C ALA A 29 -0.19 -11.83 -37.02
N HIS A 30 -0.32 -12.79 -37.94
CA HIS A 30 -0.66 -14.18 -37.61
C HIS A 30 0.38 -14.86 -36.71
N LYS A 31 1.68 -14.55 -36.88
CA LYS A 31 2.73 -15.05 -35.99
C LYS A 31 2.71 -14.41 -34.60
N ARG A 32 2.15 -13.20 -34.44
CA ARG A 32 1.93 -12.55 -33.13
C ARG A 32 0.69 -13.12 -32.44
N SER A 33 -0.38 -13.41 -33.17
CA SER A 33 -1.54 -14.12 -32.59
C SER A 33 -1.19 -15.57 -32.21
N ALA A 34 -0.35 -16.25 -32.99
CA ALA A 34 0.17 -17.59 -32.64
C ALA A 34 1.21 -17.59 -31.50
N LYS A 35 1.77 -16.43 -31.10
CA LYS A 35 2.60 -16.28 -29.90
C LYS A 35 1.82 -15.78 -28.68
N ALA A 36 0.57 -15.38 -28.87
CA ALA A 36 -0.36 -15.02 -27.79
C ALA A 36 -1.18 -16.23 -27.29
N SER A 37 -1.05 -17.41 -27.92
CA SER A 37 -1.51 -18.68 -27.35
C SER A 37 -0.50 -19.17 -26.31
N ALA A 38 -0.60 -18.60 -25.11
CA ALA A 38 -0.15 -19.22 -23.87
C ALA A 38 -0.82 -20.61 -23.71
N PRO A 39 -0.25 -21.53 -22.90
CA PRO A 39 -0.84 -22.84 -22.64
C PRO A 39 -2.30 -22.73 -22.17
N ALA A 40 -3.09 -23.76 -22.48
CA ALA A 40 -4.56 -23.84 -22.38
C ALA A 40 -5.19 -23.62 -20.98
N ASP A 41 -4.42 -23.17 -19.99
CA ASP A 41 -4.84 -22.98 -18.60
C ASP A 41 -4.91 -21.49 -18.18
N THR A 42 -4.81 -20.54 -19.12
CA THR A 42 -4.91 -19.10 -18.80
C THR A 42 -6.06 -18.44 -19.56
N ILE A 43 -7.18 -18.22 -18.87
CA ILE A 43 -8.32 -17.45 -19.37
C ILE A 43 -7.97 -15.95 -19.26
N TYR A 44 -7.72 -15.29 -20.39
CA TYR A 44 -7.72 -13.83 -20.46
C TYR A 44 -9.16 -13.34 -20.49
N VAL A 45 -9.72 -12.95 -19.34
CA VAL A 45 -11.02 -12.30 -19.31
C VAL A 45 -10.83 -10.83 -19.68
N GLN A 46 -11.35 -10.38 -20.82
CA GLN A 46 -11.36 -8.95 -21.13
C GLN A 46 -12.33 -8.23 -20.20
N ALA A 47 -12.08 -6.95 -19.90
CA ALA A 47 -12.99 -6.14 -19.06
C ALA A 47 -14.43 -6.10 -19.62
N ALA A 48 -14.58 -6.24 -20.94
CA ALA A 48 -15.87 -6.40 -21.60
C ALA A 48 -16.55 -7.74 -21.23
N ASP A 49 -15.81 -8.83 -21.15
CA ASP A 49 -16.34 -10.17 -20.84
C ASP A 49 -16.76 -10.31 -19.37
N VAL A 50 -16.01 -9.68 -18.44
CA VAL A 50 -16.41 -9.58 -17.02
C VAL A 50 -17.71 -8.80 -16.88
N ASN A 51 -17.87 -7.70 -17.62
CA ASN A 51 -19.09 -6.90 -17.60
C ASN A 51 -20.29 -7.66 -18.18
N VAL A 52 -20.09 -8.45 -19.23
CA VAL A 52 -21.16 -9.29 -19.82
C VAL A 52 -21.59 -10.38 -18.84
N LEU A 53 -20.65 -11.12 -18.23
CA LEU A 53 -20.97 -12.15 -17.24
C LEU A 53 -21.58 -11.57 -15.95
N GLY A 54 -21.07 -10.43 -15.47
CA GLY A 54 -21.58 -9.71 -14.31
C GLY A 54 -22.88 -8.94 -14.56
N SER A 55 -23.38 -8.91 -15.80
CA SER A 55 -24.69 -8.34 -16.16
C SER A 55 -25.81 -9.38 -16.17
N LEU A 56 -25.46 -10.67 -16.22
CA LEU A 56 -26.42 -11.77 -16.26
C LEU A 56 -27.29 -11.74 -15.02
N ASN A 57 -28.60 -11.76 -15.21
CA ASN A 57 -29.56 -11.85 -14.12
C ASN A 57 -29.87 -13.32 -13.81
N ARG A 58 -30.66 -13.55 -12.75
CA ARG A 58 -31.04 -14.90 -12.32
C ARG A 58 -31.80 -15.67 -13.41
N GLU A 59 -32.52 -14.99 -14.28
CA GLU A 59 -33.25 -15.60 -15.40
C GLU A 59 -32.31 -16.03 -16.53
N ASP A 60 -31.27 -15.23 -16.80
CA ASP A 60 -30.22 -15.57 -17.77
C ASP A 60 -29.41 -16.77 -17.30
N LEU A 61 -29.06 -16.81 -16.00
CA LEU A 61 -28.39 -17.97 -15.39
C LEU A 61 -29.28 -19.21 -15.38
N LYS A 62 -30.59 -19.08 -15.16
CA LYS A 62 -31.54 -20.20 -15.32
C LYS A 62 -31.63 -20.71 -16.76
N LYS A 63 -31.55 -19.82 -17.76
CA LYS A 63 -31.51 -20.22 -19.18
C LYS A 63 -30.23 -20.98 -19.54
N ILE A 64 -29.11 -20.63 -18.91
CA ILE A 64 -27.81 -21.25 -19.17
C ILE A 64 -27.64 -22.56 -18.38
N CYS A 65 -28.08 -22.60 -17.12
CA CYS A 65 -27.81 -23.70 -16.19
C CYS A 65 -29.03 -24.61 -15.89
N GLY A 66 -30.21 -24.30 -16.43
CA GLY A 66 -31.46 -25.03 -16.15
C GLY A 66 -32.04 -24.74 -14.75
N GLU A 67 -32.94 -25.62 -14.28
CA GLU A 67 -33.61 -25.48 -12.97
C GLU A 67 -32.73 -25.87 -11.76
N ASN A 68 -31.66 -26.65 -12.00
CA ASN A 68 -30.73 -27.09 -10.96
C ASN A 68 -29.52 -26.15 -10.87
N LEU A 69 -29.75 -24.96 -10.32
CA LEU A 69 -28.66 -24.03 -10.02
C LEU A 69 -27.80 -24.61 -8.88
N PRO A 70 -26.47 -24.74 -9.06
CA PRO A 70 -25.56 -25.10 -7.97
C PRO A 70 -25.77 -24.23 -6.73
N GLN A 71 -25.56 -24.80 -5.54
CA GLN A 71 -25.79 -24.10 -4.26
C GLN A 71 -25.01 -22.78 -4.15
N TRP A 72 -23.82 -22.67 -4.76
CA TRP A 72 -23.03 -21.42 -4.79
C TRP A 72 -23.63 -20.31 -5.68
N ILE A 73 -24.54 -20.64 -6.60
CA ILE A 73 -25.35 -19.66 -7.37
C ILE A 73 -26.66 -19.33 -6.64
N SER A 74 -27.21 -20.31 -5.92
CA SER A 74 -28.48 -20.17 -5.19
C SER A 74 -28.32 -19.48 -3.84
N PHE A 75 -27.15 -19.60 -3.21
CA PHE A 75 -26.75 -19.00 -1.94
C PHE A 75 -25.32 -18.45 -2.07
N PRO A 76 -25.10 -17.41 -2.89
CA PRO A 76 -23.80 -16.77 -2.95
C PRO A 76 -23.45 -16.19 -1.58
N GLU A 77 -22.19 -16.27 -1.16
CA GLU A 77 -21.73 -15.63 0.08
C GLU A 77 -21.95 -14.11 0.08
N TYR A 78 -22.17 -13.53 -1.10
CA TYR A 78 -22.47 -12.13 -1.32
C TYR A 78 -23.83 -11.95 -2.01
N ASP A 79 -24.67 -11.10 -1.44
CA ASP A 79 -25.95 -10.71 -2.02
C ASP A 79 -25.76 -9.63 -3.08
N GLN A 80 -26.35 -9.83 -4.27
CA GLN A 80 -26.32 -8.83 -5.33
C GLN A 80 -27.22 -7.63 -5.00
N VAL A 81 -26.65 -6.42 -5.05
CA VAL A 81 -27.35 -5.18 -4.66
C VAL A 81 -27.57 -4.22 -5.83
N LYS A 82 -28.29 -4.70 -6.87
CA LYS A 82 -28.61 -3.89 -8.06
C LYS A 82 -29.33 -2.58 -7.72
N TRP A 83 -30.17 -2.57 -6.68
CA TRP A 83 -30.87 -1.38 -6.23
C TRP A 83 -29.92 -0.32 -5.66
N LEU A 84 -28.88 -0.74 -4.92
CA LEU A 84 -27.89 0.16 -4.33
C LEU A 84 -27.05 0.82 -5.41
N ASN A 85 -26.65 0.06 -6.44
CA ASN A 85 -25.97 0.61 -7.61
C ASN A 85 -26.80 1.71 -8.32
N ARG A 86 -28.13 1.54 -8.41
CA ARG A 86 -29.03 2.58 -8.97
C ARG A 86 -29.17 3.82 -8.09
N GLN A 87 -29.00 3.68 -6.78
CA GLN A 87 -28.94 4.83 -5.88
C GLN A 87 -27.59 5.53 -5.99
N LEU A 88 -26.51 4.77 -5.94
CA LEU A 88 -25.15 5.28 -6.05
C LEU A 88 -24.94 6.06 -7.34
N SER A 89 -25.50 5.62 -8.46
CA SER A 89 -25.44 6.38 -9.72
C SER A 89 -26.08 7.76 -9.65
N LYS A 90 -27.06 7.97 -8.77
CA LYS A 90 -27.70 9.28 -8.55
C LYS A 90 -26.95 10.12 -7.52
N LEU A 91 -26.32 9.47 -6.54
CA LEU A 91 -25.52 10.12 -5.49
C LEU A 91 -24.12 10.48 -5.96
N TRP A 92 -23.63 9.84 -7.03
CA TRP A 92 -22.25 9.94 -7.47
C TRP A 92 -21.72 11.35 -7.65
N PRO A 93 -22.46 12.32 -8.23
CA PRO A 93 -21.95 13.68 -8.36
C PRO A 93 -21.57 14.32 -7.02
N PHE A 94 -22.33 14.04 -5.96
CA PHE A 94 -22.06 14.54 -4.61
C PHE A 94 -20.92 13.78 -3.93
N VAL A 95 -20.88 12.46 -4.15
CA VAL A 95 -19.82 11.59 -3.61
C VAL A 95 -18.48 11.92 -4.24
N GLU A 96 -18.45 12.17 -5.54
CA GLU A 96 -17.23 12.51 -6.28
C GLU A 96 -16.63 13.83 -5.81
N GLU A 97 -17.47 14.85 -5.62
CA GLU A 97 -17.04 16.15 -5.10
C GLU A 97 -16.44 16.03 -3.70
N ALA A 98 -17.16 15.37 -2.78
CA ALA A 98 -16.70 15.18 -1.41
C ALA A 98 -15.42 14.31 -1.33
N ALA A 99 -15.38 13.19 -2.06
CA ALA A 99 -14.22 12.31 -2.08
C ALA A 99 -12.99 13.01 -2.69
N THR A 100 -13.18 13.84 -3.71
CA THR A 100 -12.10 14.63 -4.33
C THR A 100 -11.46 15.59 -3.33
N MET A 101 -12.26 16.27 -2.50
CA MET A 101 -11.72 17.14 -1.44
C MET A 101 -10.90 16.35 -0.43
N VAL A 102 -11.46 15.24 0.09
CA VAL A 102 -10.75 14.38 1.05
C VAL A 102 -9.44 13.86 0.48
N ILE A 103 -9.44 13.37 -0.77
CA ILE A 103 -8.23 12.85 -1.43
C ILE A 103 -7.19 13.97 -1.57
N ARG A 104 -7.59 15.17 -2.00
CA ARG A 104 -6.66 16.30 -2.14
C ARG A 104 -5.99 16.62 -0.81
N ASP A 105 -6.79 16.85 0.22
CA ASP A 105 -6.31 17.29 1.53
C ASP A 105 -5.42 16.22 2.20
N SER A 106 -5.69 14.94 1.92
CA SER A 106 -4.94 13.83 2.50
C SER A 106 -3.67 13.51 1.72
N VAL A 107 -3.69 13.60 0.39
CA VAL A 107 -2.60 13.08 -0.46
C VAL A 107 -1.60 14.17 -0.83
N GLU A 108 -2.01 15.43 -1.01
CA GLU A 108 -1.08 16.51 -1.37
C GLU A 108 0.06 16.71 -0.35
N PRO A 109 -0.18 16.71 0.98
CA PRO A 109 0.90 16.83 1.96
C PRO A 109 1.94 15.71 1.82
N ILE A 110 1.48 14.49 1.52
CA ILE A 110 2.32 13.30 1.42
C ILE A 110 3.17 13.35 0.15
N LEU A 111 2.60 13.81 -0.97
CA LEU A 111 3.33 14.05 -2.21
C LEU A 111 4.43 15.10 -2.04
N ASP A 112 4.21 16.11 -1.19
CA ASP A 112 5.21 17.11 -0.88
C ASP A 112 6.35 16.56 -0.02
N VAL A 113 6.07 15.64 0.91
CA VAL A 113 7.11 15.03 1.77
C VAL A 113 7.95 13.98 1.03
N TYR A 114 7.32 13.11 0.24
CA TYR A 114 8.03 12.05 -0.50
C TYR A 114 8.54 12.50 -1.86
N ARG A 115 8.69 13.81 -2.05
CA ARG A 115 9.14 14.39 -3.30
C ARG A 115 10.54 13.89 -3.68
N PRO A 116 10.73 13.30 -4.88
CA PRO A 116 12.04 12.93 -5.39
C PRO A 116 12.99 14.11 -5.52
N VAL A 117 14.29 13.82 -5.40
CA VAL A 117 15.35 14.78 -5.66
C VAL A 117 15.22 15.34 -7.08
N GLY A 118 15.27 16.66 -7.22
CA GLY A 118 15.15 17.36 -8.51
C GLY A 118 13.72 17.84 -8.84
N ILE A 119 12.72 17.48 -8.05
CA ILE A 119 11.36 18.04 -8.14
C ILE A 119 11.24 19.17 -7.10
N SER A 120 10.67 20.30 -7.50
CA SER A 120 10.44 21.49 -6.67
C SER A 120 8.99 21.62 -6.19
N SER A 121 8.03 20.98 -6.86
CA SER A 121 6.61 20.97 -6.48
C SER A 121 5.90 19.75 -7.07
N LEU A 122 5.00 19.13 -6.31
CA LEU A 122 4.19 17.99 -6.74
C LEU A 122 2.76 18.13 -6.19
N LYS A 123 1.82 18.62 -7.01
CA LYS A 123 0.44 18.92 -6.58
C LYS A 123 -0.60 18.50 -7.60
N PHE A 124 -1.87 18.34 -7.19
CA PHE A 124 -2.94 18.10 -8.15
C PHE A 124 -3.28 19.39 -8.90
N SER A 125 -2.91 19.41 -10.19
CA SER A 125 -3.41 20.43 -11.14
C SER A 125 -4.88 20.20 -11.46
N ARG A 126 -5.27 18.93 -11.62
CA ARG A 126 -6.67 18.51 -11.75
C ARG A 126 -6.86 17.23 -10.95
N LEU A 127 -7.98 17.16 -10.23
CA LEU A 127 -8.42 15.96 -9.54
C LEU A 127 -9.93 15.89 -9.73
N SER A 128 -10.38 14.81 -10.36
CA SER A 128 -11.78 14.45 -10.50
C SER A 128 -11.85 12.94 -10.67
N LEU A 129 -12.82 12.31 -10.00
CA LEU A 129 -13.09 10.87 -10.14
C LEU A 129 -14.00 10.59 -11.34
N GLY A 130 -14.44 11.61 -12.07
CA GLY A 130 -15.23 11.44 -13.28
C GLY A 130 -16.70 11.15 -13.00
N THR A 131 -17.43 10.78 -14.06
CA THR A 131 -18.89 10.67 -14.05
C THR A 131 -19.38 9.25 -13.84
N VAL A 132 -18.51 8.25 -14.02
CA VAL A 132 -18.85 6.84 -13.90
C VAL A 132 -18.71 6.38 -12.44
N PRO A 133 -19.82 6.01 -11.76
CA PRO A 133 -19.77 5.53 -10.40
C PRO A 133 -19.11 4.15 -10.29
N PRO A 134 -18.61 3.80 -9.10
CA PRO A 134 -18.20 2.43 -8.81
C PRO A 134 -19.40 1.50 -8.78
N LYS A 135 -19.12 0.21 -9.00
CA LYS A 135 -20.07 -0.87 -8.96
C LYS A 135 -19.82 -1.72 -7.72
N ILE A 136 -20.90 -1.97 -6.98
CA ILE A 136 -20.94 -2.94 -5.89
C ILE A 136 -21.43 -4.25 -6.48
N GLU A 137 -20.56 -5.25 -6.56
CA GLU A 137 -20.92 -6.56 -7.11
C GLU A 137 -21.77 -7.36 -6.13
N GLY A 138 -21.44 -7.27 -4.85
CA GLY A 138 -22.26 -7.86 -3.81
C GLY A 138 -21.87 -7.41 -2.42
N ILE A 139 -22.72 -7.74 -1.47
CA ILE A 139 -22.55 -7.42 -0.06
C ILE A 139 -22.67 -8.70 0.76
N ARG A 140 -21.73 -8.90 1.68
CA ARG A 140 -21.79 -9.95 2.68
C ARG A 140 -21.95 -9.33 4.06
N VAL A 141 -22.95 -9.76 4.82
CA VAL A 141 -23.19 -9.27 6.18
C VAL A 141 -22.74 -10.33 7.19
N GLN A 142 -22.04 -9.89 8.21
CA GLN A 142 -21.49 -10.71 9.29
C GLN A 142 -21.72 -10.00 10.63
N SER A 143 -21.94 -10.77 11.68
CA SER A 143 -22.08 -10.24 13.05
C SER A 143 -21.06 -10.94 13.93
N PHE A 144 -19.85 -10.40 13.96
CA PHE A 144 -18.74 -10.95 14.75
C PHE A 144 -18.87 -10.62 16.24
N GLN A 145 -19.52 -9.51 16.58
CA GLN A 145 -19.63 -8.99 17.94
C GLN A 145 -21.04 -8.49 18.24
N LYS A 146 -21.45 -8.59 19.50
CA LYS A 146 -22.74 -8.04 19.95
C LYS A 146 -22.68 -6.51 19.90
N GLY A 147 -23.69 -5.88 19.30
CA GLY A 147 -23.74 -4.41 19.15
C GLY A 147 -23.03 -3.87 17.90
N GLN A 148 -22.53 -4.74 17.02
CA GLN A 148 -21.96 -4.35 15.74
C GLN A 148 -22.54 -5.18 14.60
N ILE A 149 -22.69 -4.52 13.44
CA ILE A 149 -22.98 -5.20 12.17
C ILE A 149 -21.82 -4.92 11.24
N THR A 150 -21.14 -5.98 10.78
CA THR A 150 -20.05 -5.88 9.81
C THR A 150 -20.58 -6.22 8.42
N MET A 151 -20.23 -5.39 7.45
CA MET A 151 -20.65 -5.51 6.06
C MET A 151 -19.41 -5.45 5.18
N ASP A 152 -19.15 -6.51 4.45
CA ASP A 152 -18.09 -6.57 3.45
C ASP A 152 -18.68 -6.31 2.06
N ILE A 153 -18.21 -5.25 1.40
CA ILE A 153 -18.71 -4.75 0.11
C ILE A 153 -17.67 -5.04 -0.97
N ASP A 154 -17.99 -5.92 -1.94
CA ASP A 154 -17.14 -6.16 -3.12
C ASP A 154 -17.26 -4.96 -4.07
N PHE A 155 -16.24 -4.12 -4.05
CA PHE A 155 -16.18 -2.82 -4.72
C PHE A 155 -15.29 -2.89 -5.95
N LYS A 156 -15.85 -2.50 -7.10
CA LYS A 156 -15.13 -2.43 -8.37
C LYS A 156 -15.36 -1.08 -9.03
N TRP A 157 -14.28 -0.43 -9.43
CA TRP A 157 -14.34 0.85 -10.11
C TRP A 157 -13.38 0.88 -11.28
N GLY A 158 -13.84 1.41 -12.40
CA GLY A 158 -13.08 1.56 -13.64
C GLY A 158 -13.68 2.69 -14.44
N GLY A 159 -13.76 3.86 -13.82
CA GLY A 159 -14.43 5.04 -14.36
C GLY A 159 -13.56 5.85 -15.32
N ASP A 160 -13.95 7.10 -15.49
CA ASP A 160 -13.34 8.11 -16.37
C ASP A 160 -12.66 9.25 -15.57
N PRO A 161 -11.76 8.95 -14.61
CA PRO A 161 -11.18 9.99 -13.79
C PRO A 161 -10.24 10.90 -14.58
N ASN A 162 -10.15 12.15 -14.13
CA ASN A 162 -9.26 13.16 -14.68
C ASN A 162 -8.30 13.66 -13.60
N ILE A 163 -7.24 12.88 -13.38
CA ILE A 163 -6.22 13.17 -12.38
C ILE A 163 -4.94 13.60 -13.10
N ILE A 164 -4.51 14.83 -12.85
CA ILE A 164 -3.30 15.42 -13.39
C ILE A 164 -2.48 16.00 -12.24
N LEU A 165 -1.29 15.46 -12.03
CA LEU A 165 -0.28 16.03 -11.16
C LEU A 165 0.55 17.05 -11.94
N ALA A 166 0.67 18.26 -11.42
CA ALA A 166 1.69 19.20 -11.87
C ALA A 166 3.00 18.86 -11.17
N VAL A 167 4.01 18.50 -11.98
CA VAL A 167 5.37 18.24 -11.50
C VAL A 167 6.25 19.38 -11.95
N GLU A 168 6.74 20.17 -11.01
CA GLU A 168 7.71 21.22 -11.30
C GLU A 168 9.11 20.72 -10.96
N THR A 169 10.04 20.95 -11.86
CA THR A 169 11.47 20.72 -11.65
C THR A 169 12.22 22.03 -11.84
N LEU A 170 13.51 22.05 -11.52
CA LEU A 170 14.37 23.23 -11.73
C LEU A 170 14.44 23.68 -13.21
N VAL A 171 14.12 22.80 -14.16
CA VAL A 171 14.34 23.03 -15.60
C VAL A 171 13.04 23.01 -16.41
N ALA A 172 12.02 22.27 -15.97
CA ALA A 172 10.76 22.12 -16.69
C ALA A 172 9.57 21.84 -15.75
N SER A 173 8.37 22.21 -16.20
CA SER A 173 7.11 21.74 -15.62
C SER A 173 6.51 20.66 -16.52
N LEU A 174 6.25 19.48 -15.97
CA LEU A 174 5.69 18.35 -16.69
C LEU A 174 4.40 17.88 -16.00
N PRO A 175 3.24 18.02 -16.64
CA PRO A 175 2.00 17.45 -16.11
C PRO A 175 2.01 15.93 -16.30
N ILE A 176 1.70 15.18 -15.25
CA ILE A 176 1.53 13.73 -15.30
C ILE A 176 0.07 13.39 -15.11
N GLN A 177 -0.48 12.70 -16.11
CA GLN A 177 -1.85 12.25 -16.12
C GLN A 177 -1.95 10.78 -15.73
N PHE A 178 -2.88 10.47 -14.83
CA PHE A 178 -3.30 9.09 -14.57
C PHE A 178 -4.37 8.70 -15.58
N LYS A 179 -4.22 7.54 -16.20
CA LYS A 179 -5.18 6.94 -17.13
C LYS A 179 -5.51 5.53 -16.72
N ASN A 180 -6.68 5.06 -17.17
CA ASN A 180 -7.13 3.69 -16.98
C ASN A 180 -7.07 3.25 -15.51
N LEU A 181 -7.41 4.16 -14.59
CA LEU A 181 -7.44 3.84 -13.16
C LEU A 181 -8.57 2.84 -12.92
N GLN A 182 -8.21 1.70 -12.35
CA GLN A 182 -9.13 0.64 -11.96
C GLN A 182 -8.83 0.25 -10.51
N VAL A 183 -9.88 0.11 -9.72
CA VAL A 183 -9.82 -0.26 -8.31
C VAL A 183 -10.71 -1.47 -8.09
N PHE A 184 -10.13 -2.53 -7.53
CA PHE A 184 -10.84 -3.74 -7.13
C PHE A 184 -10.47 -4.04 -5.68
N THR A 185 -11.44 -3.98 -4.78
CA THR A 185 -11.17 -4.15 -3.35
C THR A 185 -12.43 -4.58 -2.60
N ILE A 186 -12.24 -5.07 -1.38
CA ILE A 186 -13.34 -5.31 -0.45
C ILE A 186 -13.30 -4.24 0.62
N ILE A 187 -14.37 -3.47 0.71
CA ILE A 187 -14.56 -2.43 1.73
C ILE A 187 -15.36 -3.03 2.87
N ARG A 188 -14.77 -3.07 4.06
CA ARG A 188 -15.45 -3.42 5.30
C ARG A 188 -16.07 -2.17 5.92
N VAL A 189 -17.37 -2.23 6.14
CA VAL A 189 -18.16 -1.21 6.83
C VAL A 189 -18.71 -1.84 8.11
N VAL A 190 -18.35 -1.28 9.25
CA VAL A 190 -18.86 -1.70 10.57
C VAL A 190 -19.81 -0.64 11.08
N PHE A 191 -21.06 -1.02 11.29
CA PHE A 191 -22.07 -0.19 11.92
C PHE A 191 -22.05 -0.43 13.42
N GLN A 192 -21.75 0.62 14.18
CA GLN A 192 -21.87 0.60 15.64
C GLN A 192 -23.33 0.85 16.02
N LEU A 193 -23.96 -0.14 16.64
CA LEU A 193 -25.39 -0.06 16.98
C LEU A 193 -25.60 0.80 18.24
N SER A 194 -26.73 1.48 18.26
CA SER A 194 -27.22 2.28 19.39
C SER A 194 -28.70 2.03 19.60
N ASP A 195 -29.18 2.29 20.82
CA ASP A 195 -30.61 2.24 21.15
C ASP A 195 -31.35 3.53 20.72
N GLU A 196 -30.60 4.59 20.37
CA GLU A 196 -31.15 5.86 19.89
C GLU A 196 -31.27 5.89 18.36
N ILE A 197 -32.40 6.37 17.83
CA ILE A 197 -32.62 6.55 16.38
C ILE A 197 -31.51 7.46 15.81
N PRO A 198 -30.80 7.07 14.72
CA PRO A 198 -31.16 6.06 13.71
C PRO A 198 -30.73 4.61 14.01
N CYS A 199 -30.50 4.27 15.28
CA CYS A 199 -30.02 2.99 15.80
C CYS A 199 -28.57 2.66 15.44
N ILE A 200 -27.85 3.65 14.91
CA ILE A 200 -26.45 3.57 14.52
C ILE A 200 -25.78 4.83 15.04
N SER A 201 -24.79 4.69 15.92
CA SER A 201 -24.03 5.82 16.46
C SER A 201 -22.85 6.20 15.59
N ALA A 202 -22.23 5.23 14.91
CA ALA A 202 -21.09 5.48 14.03
C ALA A 202 -20.95 4.41 12.95
N VAL A 203 -20.28 4.80 11.86
CA VAL A 203 -19.90 3.92 10.75
C VAL A 203 -18.39 3.91 10.64
N VAL A 204 -17.80 2.73 10.70
CA VAL A 204 -16.35 2.54 10.59
C VAL A 204 -16.05 1.89 9.24
N ILE A 205 -15.13 2.45 8.47
CA ILE A 205 -14.83 2.02 7.10
C ILE A 205 -13.34 1.66 7.00
N ALA A 206 -13.04 0.47 6.50
CA ALA A 206 -11.67 0.02 6.25
C ALA A 206 -11.61 -0.90 5.02
N LEU A 207 -10.44 -1.01 4.40
CA LEU A 207 -10.12 -1.99 3.38
C LEU A 207 -9.57 -3.25 4.04
N LEU A 208 -9.97 -4.41 3.51
CA LEU A 208 -9.39 -5.66 3.94
C LEU A 208 -7.97 -5.82 3.41
N ALA A 209 -7.08 -6.32 4.28
CA ALA A 209 -5.73 -6.69 3.90
C ALA A 209 -5.71 -7.88 2.91
N GLU A 210 -6.64 -8.80 3.13
CA GLU A 210 -6.83 -10.00 2.32
C GLU A 210 -8.32 -10.13 1.95
N PRO A 211 -8.66 -10.20 0.65
CA PRO A 211 -7.76 -10.11 -0.50
C PRO A 211 -7.15 -8.71 -0.65
N LYS A 212 -5.88 -8.65 -1.09
CA LYS A 212 -5.15 -7.39 -1.26
C LYS A 212 -5.88 -6.46 -2.25
N PRO A 213 -6.11 -5.18 -1.91
CA PRO A 213 -6.66 -4.20 -2.83
C PRO A 213 -5.82 -4.11 -4.11
N ARG A 214 -6.46 -4.18 -5.28
CA ARG A 214 -5.81 -4.02 -6.58
C ARG A 214 -6.15 -2.65 -7.15
N ILE A 215 -5.14 -1.80 -7.29
CA ILE A 215 -5.26 -0.49 -7.93
C ILE A 215 -4.31 -0.47 -9.13
N ASP A 216 -4.89 -0.49 -10.32
CA ASP A 216 -4.15 -0.51 -11.58
C ASP A 216 -4.33 0.85 -12.26
N TYR A 217 -3.25 1.46 -12.75
CA TYR A 217 -3.32 2.70 -13.54
C TYR A 217 -2.15 2.79 -14.52
N THR A 218 -2.22 3.76 -15.42
CA THR A 218 -1.16 4.10 -16.35
C THR A 218 -0.80 5.57 -16.20
N LEU A 219 0.44 5.86 -15.85
CA LEU A 219 0.96 7.22 -15.87
C LEU A 219 1.27 7.62 -17.32
N LYS A 220 0.96 8.87 -17.70
CA LYS A 220 1.39 9.47 -18.97
C LYS A 220 1.82 10.92 -18.76
N ALA A 221 2.99 11.28 -19.25
CA ALA A 221 3.41 12.67 -19.32
C ALA A 221 2.63 13.40 -20.43
N VAL A 222 2.09 14.58 -20.12
CA VAL A 222 1.43 15.45 -21.10
C VAL A 222 2.51 16.21 -21.88
N GLY A 223 2.63 15.92 -23.18
CA GLY A 223 3.59 16.61 -24.05
C GLY A 223 5.04 16.10 -23.95
N GLY A 224 5.29 14.96 -23.31
CA GLY A 224 6.62 14.37 -23.17
C GLY A 224 6.58 12.87 -22.86
N SER A 225 7.75 12.29 -22.61
CA SER A 225 7.89 10.89 -22.15
C SER A 225 8.14 10.86 -20.65
N LEU A 226 7.53 9.92 -19.94
CA LEU A 226 7.82 9.68 -18.52
C LEU A 226 9.28 9.30 -18.27
N THR A 227 9.95 8.75 -19.28
CA THR A 227 11.39 8.45 -19.22
C THR A 227 12.26 9.70 -19.05
N ALA A 228 11.71 10.90 -19.24
CA ALA A 228 12.41 12.16 -18.99
C ALA A 228 12.63 12.43 -17.50
N MET A 229 11.88 11.77 -16.61
CA MET A 229 11.99 11.90 -15.16
C MET A 229 12.20 10.52 -14.52
N PRO A 230 13.45 10.02 -14.47
CA PRO A 230 13.74 8.71 -13.91
C PRO A 230 13.32 8.64 -12.43
N GLY A 231 12.70 7.52 -12.03
CA GLY A 231 12.27 7.25 -10.64
C GLY A 231 10.90 7.83 -10.24
N LEU A 232 10.30 8.70 -11.05
CA LEU A 232 9.02 9.34 -10.71
C LEU A 232 7.84 8.38 -10.73
N SER A 233 7.79 7.44 -11.68
CA SER A 233 6.76 6.40 -11.70
C SER A 233 6.80 5.55 -10.43
N ASP A 234 8.00 5.11 -10.07
CA ASP A 234 8.21 4.17 -8.96
C ASP A 234 7.88 4.85 -7.63
N MET A 235 8.25 6.14 -7.47
CA MET A 235 7.86 6.94 -6.31
C MET A 235 6.33 7.10 -6.19
N ILE A 236 5.63 7.37 -7.31
CA ILE A 236 4.17 7.50 -7.29
C ILE A 236 3.54 6.15 -6.91
N ASP A 237 4.02 5.05 -7.49
CA ASP A 237 3.55 3.69 -7.20
C ASP A 237 3.76 3.33 -5.71
N ASP A 238 4.93 3.62 -5.17
CA ASP A 238 5.25 3.41 -3.75
C ASP A 238 4.39 4.29 -2.84
N THR A 239 4.14 5.54 -3.23
CA THR A 239 3.28 6.47 -2.48
C THR A 239 1.85 5.93 -2.44
N VAL A 240 1.27 5.57 -3.58
CA VAL A 240 -0.09 5.01 -3.66
C VAL A 240 -0.21 3.75 -2.80
N ALA A 241 0.76 2.84 -2.89
CA ALA A 241 0.76 1.62 -2.08
C ALA A 241 0.85 1.90 -0.57
N SER A 242 1.68 2.88 -0.17
CA SER A 242 1.85 3.26 1.23
C SER A 242 0.57 3.89 1.79
N LEU A 243 -0.06 4.80 1.05
CA LEU A 243 -1.33 5.44 1.44
C LEU A 243 -2.43 4.43 1.72
N ILE A 244 -2.60 3.46 0.82
CA ILE A 244 -3.63 2.42 0.99
C ILE A 244 -3.37 1.63 2.27
N THR A 245 -2.11 1.22 2.47
CA THR A 245 -1.71 0.39 3.62
C THR A 245 -1.84 1.13 4.95
N ASP A 246 -1.44 2.40 4.99
CA ASP A 246 -1.33 3.16 6.23
C ASP A 246 -2.56 3.97 6.61
N MET A 247 -3.51 4.17 5.69
CA MET A 247 -4.69 5.00 5.94
C MET A 247 -6.00 4.22 5.83
N LEU A 248 -6.06 3.31 4.85
CA LEU A 248 -7.32 2.69 4.48
C LEU A 248 -7.39 1.23 4.89
N GLN A 249 -6.26 0.53 5.01
CA GLN A 249 -6.23 -0.89 5.33
C GLN A 249 -6.30 -1.14 6.84
N TRP A 250 -7.08 -2.15 7.24
CA TRP A 250 -7.16 -2.59 8.64
C TRP A 250 -5.74 -2.82 9.23
N PRO A 251 -5.46 -2.34 10.45
CA PRO A 251 -6.37 -1.80 11.48
C PRO A 251 -6.77 -0.33 11.32
N HIS A 252 -6.19 0.39 10.36
CA HIS A 252 -6.55 1.76 10.04
C HIS A 252 -7.94 1.81 9.41
N ARG A 253 -8.71 2.82 9.82
CA ARG A 253 -10.13 2.92 9.52
C ARG A 253 -10.63 4.35 9.65
N ILE A 254 -11.58 4.72 8.79
CA ILE A 254 -12.29 5.99 8.85
C ILE A 254 -13.48 5.82 9.77
N VAL A 255 -13.64 6.72 10.75
CA VAL A 255 -14.78 6.71 11.68
C VAL A 255 -15.70 7.88 11.36
N VAL A 256 -16.93 7.57 10.97
CA VAL A 256 -17.96 8.56 10.66
C VAL A 256 -19.02 8.52 11.77
N PRO A 257 -19.01 9.48 12.71
CA PRO A 257 -20.07 9.57 13.71
C PRO A 257 -21.41 9.95 13.05
N LEU A 258 -22.48 9.30 13.49
CA LEU A 258 -23.86 9.56 13.08
C LEU A 258 -24.64 10.13 14.29
N GLY A 259 -24.56 11.45 14.47
CA GLY A 259 -25.22 12.13 15.57
C GLY A 259 -24.41 13.33 16.06
N VAL A 260 -24.97 14.06 17.01
CA VAL A 260 -24.27 15.13 17.74
C VAL A 260 -23.71 14.52 19.02
N ASP A 261 -22.45 14.84 19.36
CA ASP A 261 -21.79 14.39 20.59
C ASP A 261 -21.70 12.86 20.79
N VAL A 262 -21.51 12.12 19.69
CA VAL A 262 -21.24 10.67 19.77
C VAL A 262 -19.81 10.45 20.28
N ASP A 263 -19.66 9.71 21.38
CA ASP A 263 -18.35 9.25 21.82
C ASP A 263 -17.82 8.17 20.87
N ILE A 264 -16.84 8.56 20.04
CA ILE A 264 -16.15 7.67 19.12
C ILE A 264 -14.82 7.16 19.67
N SER A 265 -14.47 7.49 20.92
CA SER A 265 -13.14 7.22 21.49
C SER A 265 -12.73 5.75 21.37
N ASP A 266 -13.65 4.81 21.51
CA ASP A 266 -13.36 3.37 21.43
C ASP A 266 -13.28 2.86 19.97
N LEU A 267 -13.78 3.64 19.01
CA LEU A 267 -13.71 3.35 17.59
C LEU A 267 -12.44 3.93 16.95
N GLU A 268 -11.86 4.98 17.53
CA GLU A 268 -10.57 5.53 17.12
C GLU A 268 -9.46 4.47 17.25
N LEU A 269 -8.56 4.42 16.27
CA LEU A 269 -7.37 3.58 16.40
C LEU A 269 -6.42 4.24 17.41
N LYS A 270 -6.07 3.50 18.46
CA LYS A 270 -5.15 3.97 19.52
C LYS A 270 -3.85 3.18 19.46
N PRO A 271 -2.69 3.81 19.72
CA PRO A 271 -1.45 3.10 19.98
C PRO A 271 -1.66 2.06 21.08
N HIS A 272 -1.34 0.80 20.79
CA HIS A 272 -1.59 -0.32 21.70
C HIS A 272 -0.31 -0.83 22.36
N GLY A 273 0.85 -0.56 21.77
CA GLY A 273 2.13 -0.82 22.39
C GLY A 273 3.31 -0.21 21.65
N LYS A 274 4.49 -0.42 22.22
CA LYS A 274 5.79 -0.07 21.65
C LYS A 274 6.58 -1.32 21.34
N VAL A 275 7.14 -1.37 20.14
CA VAL A 275 8.10 -2.39 19.73
C VAL A 275 9.48 -1.75 19.73
N THR A 276 10.38 -2.24 20.59
CA THR A 276 11.80 -1.90 20.53
C THR A 276 12.52 -2.96 19.70
N VAL A 277 13.10 -2.56 18.57
CA VAL A 277 13.80 -3.45 17.64
C VAL A 277 15.27 -3.07 17.60
N THR A 278 16.14 -3.97 18.03
CA THR A 278 17.58 -3.88 17.83
C THR A 278 17.96 -4.70 16.59
N VAL A 279 18.39 -4.02 15.52
CA VAL A 279 18.99 -4.66 14.36
C VAL A 279 20.43 -5.04 14.72
N VAL A 280 20.66 -6.35 14.92
CA VAL A 280 21.95 -6.84 15.45
C VAL A 280 22.95 -6.99 14.31
N ARG A 281 22.71 -7.93 13.40
CA ARG A 281 23.64 -8.26 12.31
C ARG A 281 22.96 -8.95 11.13
N GLY A 282 23.59 -8.85 9.97
CA GLY A 282 23.27 -9.64 8.78
C GLY A 282 24.31 -10.73 8.60
N GLU A 283 23.91 -11.87 8.05
CA GLU A 283 24.80 -13.00 7.77
C GLU A 283 24.60 -13.48 6.34
N SER A 284 25.69 -13.68 5.60
CA SER A 284 25.70 -14.18 4.21
C SER A 284 24.75 -13.41 3.29
N LEU A 285 24.74 -12.09 3.39
CA LEU A 285 23.90 -11.23 2.56
C LEU A 285 24.26 -11.40 1.07
N LYS A 286 23.24 -11.35 0.21
CA LYS A 286 23.44 -11.46 -1.24
C LYS A 286 24.28 -10.29 -1.75
N ASN A 287 25.45 -10.58 -2.31
CA ASN A 287 26.22 -9.57 -3.03
C ASN A 287 25.52 -9.22 -4.36
N LYS A 288 25.33 -7.93 -4.63
CA LYS A 288 24.81 -7.42 -5.91
C LYS A 288 25.83 -6.63 -6.72
N GLU A 289 27.03 -6.48 -6.22
CA GLU A 289 28.10 -5.77 -6.90
C GLU A 289 28.90 -6.66 -7.84
N PHE A 290 29.41 -6.07 -8.92
CA PHE A 290 30.32 -6.76 -9.85
C PHE A 290 31.78 -6.66 -9.40
N ILE A 291 32.13 -5.61 -8.66
CA ILE A 291 33.47 -5.33 -8.13
C ILE A 291 33.24 -4.83 -6.71
N GLY A 292 33.82 -5.49 -5.70
CA GLY A 292 33.54 -5.22 -4.29
C GLY A 292 32.41 -6.09 -3.73
N LYS A 293 32.03 -5.81 -2.48
CA LYS A 293 30.82 -6.32 -1.85
C LYS A 293 29.88 -5.15 -1.60
N SER A 294 28.60 -5.48 -1.58
CA SER A 294 27.54 -4.57 -1.17
C SER A 294 27.83 -3.85 0.16
N ASP A 295 27.29 -2.64 0.27
CA ASP A 295 27.32 -1.71 1.40
C ASP A 295 25.96 -1.74 2.12
N PRO A 296 25.68 -2.75 2.97
CA PRO A 296 24.33 -2.98 3.43
C PRO A 296 23.86 -2.04 4.54
N TYR A 297 22.58 -1.70 4.47
CA TYR A 297 21.81 -1.09 5.57
C TYR A 297 20.41 -1.69 5.65
N VAL A 298 19.74 -1.51 6.79
CA VAL A 298 18.40 -2.03 7.04
C VAL A 298 17.42 -0.89 7.19
N VAL A 299 16.31 -0.97 6.46
CA VAL A 299 15.13 -0.14 6.64
C VAL A 299 14.07 -0.97 7.36
N LEU A 300 13.50 -0.44 8.44
CA LEU A 300 12.48 -1.14 9.23
C LEU A 300 11.28 -0.24 9.52
N PHE A 301 10.09 -0.83 9.49
CA PHE A 301 8.83 -0.13 9.72
C PHE A 301 7.69 -1.08 10.07
N ILE A 302 6.69 -0.58 10.81
CA ILE A 302 5.35 -1.19 10.90
C ILE A 302 4.43 -0.55 9.86
N ARG A 303 4.48 0.77 9.78
CA ARG A 303 3.77 1.60 8.81
C ARG A 303 4.72 2.07 7.71
N PRO A 304 4.51 1.73 6.41
CA PRO A 304 5.37 2.14 5.31
C PRO A 304 5.75 3.63 5.25
N MET A 305 4.94 4.53 5.79
CA MET A 305 5.28 5.96 5.86
C MET A 305 6.28 6.30 6.99
N PHE A 306 6.41 5.46 8.01
CA PHE A 306 7.24 5.69 9.20
C PHE A 306 8.46 4.76 9.21
N LYS A 307 9.33 4.96 8.22
CA LYS A 307 10.55 4.17 8.04
C LYS A 307 11.70 4.69 8.90
N GLU A 308 12.32 3.78 9.63
CA GLU A 308 13.61 4.00 10.26
C GLU A 308 14.70 3.29 9.45
N ARG A 309 15.95 3.74 9.57
CA ARG A 309 17.09 3.09 8.90
C ARG A 309 18.32 3.02 9.79
N THR A 310 19.09 1.95 9.65
CA THR A 310 20.43 1.83 10.24
C THR A 310 21.44 2.69 9.49
N ARG A 311 22.65 2.82 10.07
CA ARG A 311 23.80 3.24 9.27
C ARG A 311 24.15 2.20 8.21
N VAL A 312 24.88 2.67 7.22
CA VAL A 312 25.48 1.84 6.16
C VAL A 312 26.80 1.27 6.69
N ILE A 313 27.08 0.02 6.34
CA ILE A 313 28.36 -0.64 6.65
C ILE A 313 28.99 -1.05 5.32
N ASP A 314 30.11 -0.43 5.00
CA ASP A 314 30.75 -0.58 3.68
C ASP A 314 31.43 -1.96 3.50
N ASP A 315 31.38 -2.49 2.28
CA ASP A 315 32.07 -3.68 1.76
C ASP A 315 31.97 -4.92 2.67
N ASN A 316 30.77 -5.18 3.22
CA ASN A 316 30.58 -6.25 4.20
C ASN A 316 29.24 -6.98 4.08
N LEU A 317 29.29 -8.27 3.68
CA LEU A 317 28.11 -9.15 3.61
C LEU A 317 27.72 -9.79 4.95
N ASN A 318 28.49 -9.54 6.02
CA ASN A 318 28.19 -9.94 7.39
C ASN A 318 28.27 -8.72 8.33
N PRO A 319 27.45 -7.68 8.08
CA PRO A 319 27.50 -6.42 8.83
C PRO A 319 26.96 -6.59 10.25
N GLU A 320 27.52 -5.87 11.22
CA GLU A 320 27.01 -5.76 12.59
C GLU A 320 26.58 -4.31 12.89
N TRP A 321 25.28 -4.03 12.82
CA TRP A 321 24.75 -2.69 13.05
C TRP A 321 24.64 -2.36 14.53
N ASN A 322 24.05 -3.26 15.32
CA ASN A 322 23.75 -3.08 16.75
C ASN A 322 22.99 -1.78 17.07
N GLU A 323 22.03 -1.41 16.20
CA GLU A 323 21.24 -0.19 16.33
C GLU A 323 19.83 -0.51 16.80
N THR A 324 19.27 0.34 17.67
CA THR A 324 17.96 0.13 18.29
C THR A 324 16.98 1.23 17.92
N PHE A 325 15.78 0.81 17.55
CA PHE A 325 14.69 1.68 17.11
C PHE A 325 13.44 1.40 17.93
N GLU A 326 12.59 2.41 18.06
CA GLU A 326 11.29 2.29 18.72
C GLU A 326 10.18 2.54 17.70
N LEU A 327 9.30 1.56 17.52
CA LEU A 327 8.16 1.63 16.62
C LEU A 327 6.87 1.55 17.43
N ILE A 328 5.86 2.32 17.04
CA ILE A 328 4.53 2.26 17.63
C ILE A 328 3.73 1.16 16.93
N ALA A 329 3.04 0.34 17.72
CA ALA A 329 2.12 -0.68 17.23
C ALA A 329 0.70 -0.33 17.68
N GLU A 330 -0.23 -0.22 16.73
CA GLU A 330 -1.64 0.07 16.95
C GLU A 330 -2.47 -1.22 17.08
N ASP A 331 -2.01 -2.33 16.51
CA ASP A 331 -2.67 -3.63 16.61
C ASP A 331 -1.65 -4.78 16.58
N LYS A 332 -1.42 -5.41 17.75
CA LYS A 332 -0.52 -6.55 17.88
C LYS A 332 -0.98 -7.76 17.06
N GLU A 333 -2.29 -7.95 16.87
CA GLU A 333 -2.80 -9.19 16.25
C GLU A 333 -2.58 -9.20 14.74
N THR A 334 -2.72 -8.04 14.08
CA THR A 334 -2.75 -7.95 12.62
C THR A 334 -1.51 -7.29 12.02
N GLN A 335 -0.77 -6.48 12.78
CA GLN A 335 0.39 -5.77 12.25
C GLN A 335 1.67 -6.61 12.28
N HIS A 336 2.61 -6.17 11.46
CA HIS A 336 3.88 -6.84 11.24
C HIS A 336 4.99 -5.80 11.15
N ILE A 337 6.19 -6.17 11.59
CA ILE A 337 7.41 -5.41 11.33
C ILE A 337 7.95 -5.89 9.99
N ILE A 338 8.15 -4.96 9.06
CA ILE A 338 8.83 -5.21 7.80
C ILE A 338 10.27 -4.75 7.94
N LEU A 339 11.21 -5.62 7.54
CA LEU A 339 12.63 -5.31 7.48
C LEU A 339 13.14 -5.53 6.07
N GLU A 340 13.68 -4.49 5.47
CA GLU A 340 14.24 -4.50 4.13
C GLU A 340 15.74 -4.22 4.21
N VAL A 341 16.55 -5.12 3.66
CA VAL A 341 17.99 -4.91 3.56
C VAL A 341 18.30 -4.35 2.19
N PHE A 342 18.97 -3.21 2.13
CA PHE A 342 19.39 -2.53 0.92
C PHE A 342 20.90 -2.48 0.82
N ASP A 343 21.37 -2.24 -0.40
CA ASP A 343 22.75 -1.98 -0.79
C ASP A 343 22.82 -0.52 -1.22
N GLU A 344 23.53 0.33 -0.47
CA GLU A 344 23.69 1.75 -0.81
C GLU A 344 24.55 1.88 -2.07
N ASP A 345 24.04 2.57 -3.10
CA ASP A 345 24.78 2.81 -4.33
C ASP A 345 24.86 4.32 -4.56
N SER A 346 26.03 4.92 -4.30
CA SER A 346 26.23 6.37 -4.36
C SER A 346 25.84 7.03 -5.70
N LEU A 347 25.75 6.25 -6.79
CA LEU A 347 25.50 6.75 -8.15
C LEU A 347 24.18 6.26 -8.75
N LYS A 348 23.46 5.32 -8.09
CA LYS A 348 22.23 4.71 -8.60
C LYS A 348 21.19 4.60 -7.49
N GLN A 349 20.02 4.09 -7.84
CA GLN A 349 19.04 3.72 -6.84
C GLN A 349 19.51 2.45 -6.11
N ASP A 350 19.41 2.50 -4.78
CA ASP A 350 19.78 1.41 -3.88
C ASP A 350 19.08 0.10 -4.25
N LYS A 351 19.81 -1.01 -4.10
CA LYS A 351 19.33 -2.32 -4.54
C LYS A 351 18.89 -3.15 -3.34
N ARG A 352 17.59 -3.47 -3.24
CA ARG A 352 17.11 -4.37 -2.17
C ARG A 352 17.77 -5.75 -2.23
N LEU A 353 18.53 -6.11 -1.21
CA LEU A 353 19.20 -7.40 -1.03
C LEU A 353 18.23 -8.47 -0.54
N GLY A 354 17.30 -8.10 0.33
CA GLY A 354 16.33 -9.01 0.91
C GLY A 354 15.22 -8.30 1.67
N ILE A 355 14.13 -9.03 1.96
CA ILE A 355 13.02 -8.55 2.78
C ILE A 355 12.57 -9.65 3.74
N ALA A 356 12.23 -9.28 4.96
CA ALA A 356 11.64 -10.14 5.97
C ALA A 356 10.40 -9.47 6.59
N LYS A 357 9.50 -10.31 7.10
CA LYS A 357 8.28 -9.90 7.80
C LYS A 357 8.22 -10.67 9.12
N LEU A 358 7.98 -9.95 10.21
CA LEU A 358 7.83 -10.50 11.55
C LEU A 358 6.45 -10.09 12.08
N ALA A 359 5.56 -11.05 12.34
CA ALA A 359 4.25 -10.75 12.88
C ALA A 359 4.35 -10.31 14.35
N LEU A 360 3.62 -9.27 14.73
CA LEU A 360 3.60 -8.83 16.13
C LEU A 360 2.86 -9.83 17.03
N SER A 361 1.95 -10.61 16.45
CA SER A 361 1.20 -11.67 17.14
C SER A 361 2.14 -12.75 17.69
N ASP A 362 3.23 -13.05 16.98
CA ASP A 362 4.22 -14.07 17.36
C ASP A 362 5.14 -13.63 18.52
N LEU A 363 5.16 -12.33 18.86
CA LEU A 363 6.03 -11.81 19.90
C LEU A 363 5.45 -12.05 21.30
N GLU A 364 6.30 -12.57 22.19
CA GLU A 364 6.03 -12.56 23.64
C GLU A 364 6.08 -11.14 24.21
N VAL A 365 5.16 -10.86 25.13
CA VAL A 365 5.01 -9.57 25.82
C VAL A 365 6.05 -9.47 26.94
N GLU A 366 6.66 -8.28 27.13
CA GLU A 366 7.64 -8.01 28.19
C GLU A 366 8.88 -8.94 28.17
N SER A 367 9.19 -9.53 27.01
CA SER A 367 10.28 -10.49 26.84
C SER A 367 11.15 -10.11 25.66
N VAL A 368 12.48 -10.05 25.88
CA VAL A 368 13.46 -9.81 24.83
C VAL A 368 13.69 -11.10 24.06
N GLN A 369 13.39 -11.07 22.76
CA GLN A 369 13.48 -12.22 21.87
C GLN A 369 14.53 -11.96 20.80
N GLU A 370 15.49 -12.86 20.65
CA GLU A 370 16.43 -12.86 19.52
C GLU A 370 15.88 -13.75 18.41
N ILE A 371 15.66 -13.17 17.23
CA ILE A 371 14.97 -13.80 16.11
C ILE A 371 15.86 -13.73 14.87
N ASN A 372 16.05 -14.88 14.24
CA ASN A 372 16.74 -15.02 12.97
C ASN A 372 15.71 -15.03 11.83
N LEU A 373 15.75 -13.98 11.00
CA LEU A 373 14.80 -13.79 9.91
C LEU A 373 15.48 -14.14 8.58
N GLN A 374 14.95 -15.16 7.91
CA GLN A 374 15.41 -15.51 6.56
C GLN A 374 14.98 -14.43 5.57
N LEU A 375 15.93 -13.89 4.81
CA LEU A 375 15.65 -12.87 3.81
C LEU A 375 15.05 -13.49 2.54
N LEU A 376 13.94 -12.91 2.08
CA LEU A 376 13.23 -13.30 0.86
C LEU A 376 13.45 -12.30 -0.27
N SER A 377 13.10 -12.68 -1.50
CA SER A 377 13.11 -11.75 -2.64
C SER A 377 11.89 -10.82 -2.68
N SER A 378 10.78 -11.29 -2.14
CA SER A 378 9.48 -10.63 -2.07
C SER A 378 8.69 -11.25 -0.92
N LEU A 379 7.82 -10.46 -0.27
CA LEU A 379 6.85 -10.97 0.71
C LEU A 379 5.74 -11.79 0.06
N ASP A 380 5.44 -11.52 -1.22
CA ASP A 380 4.50 -12.31 -2.01
C ASP A 380 5.19 -13.57 -2.52
N THR A 381 5.08 -14.65 -1.74
CA THR A 381 5.70 -15.96 -2.01
C THR A 381 5.18 -16.60 -3.29
N THR A 382 3.96 -16.25 -3.74
CA THR A 382 3.38 -16.75 -5.00
C THR A 382 4.11 -16.22 -6.24
N LYS A 383 4.78 -15.08 -6.13
CA LYS A 383 5.55 -14.44 -7.21
C LYS A 383 7.05 -14.73 -7.15
N VAL A 384 7.52 -15.48 -6.16
CA VAL A 384 8.94 -15.78 -5.98
C VAL A 384 9.40 -16.79 -7.04
N LYS A 385 10.01 -16.28 -8.11
CA LYS A 385 10.69 -17.09 -9.13
C LYS A 385 12.11 -17.51 -8.72
N ASP A 386 12.70 -16.81 -7.75
CA ASP A 386 14.09 -16.98 -7.32
C ASP A 386 14.13 -17.60 -5.91
N LYS A 387 14.46 -18.89 -5.81
CA LYS A 387 14.65 -19.61 -4.53
C LYS A 387 16.06 -19.45 -3.96
N LYS A 388 16.88 -18.53 -4.50
CA LYS A 388 18.24 -18.32 -4.01
C LYS A 388 18.23 -17.76 -2.60
N ASP A 389 19.17 -18.25 -1.80
CA ASP A 389 19.48 -17.70 -0.48
C ASP A 389 19.89 -16.22 -0.61
N ARG A 390 19.41 -15.42 0.34
CA ARG A 390 19.66 -13.98 0.43
C ARG A 390 20.28 -13.57 1.76
N GLY A 391 20.62 -14.55 2.59
CA GLY A 391 21.17 -14.35 3.92
C GLY A 391 20.10 -14.30 5.01
N VAL A 392 20.58 -14.11 6.23
CA VAL A 392 19.79 -14.08 7.45
C VAL A 392 19.99 -12.72 8.12
N LEU A 393 18.91 -12.15 8.65
CA LEU A 393 18.96 -10.96 9.49
C LEU A 393 18.65 -11.34 10.93
N THR A 394 19.59 -11.09 11.86
CA THR A 394 19.37 -11.29 13.29
C THR A 394 18.87 -10.00 13.92
N VAL A 395 17.72 -10.07 14.61
CA VAL A 395 17.14 -8.94 15.35
C VAL A 395 16.86 -9.34 16.79
N ARG A 396 16.96 -8.39 17.72
CA ARG A 396 16.40 -8.52 19.07
C ARG A 396 15.18 -7.64 19.18
N VAL A 397 14.08 -8.20 19.63
CA VAL A 397 12.78 -7.51 19.67
C VAL A 397 12.22 -7.59 21.09
N PHE A 398 11.65 -6.48 21.53
CA PHE A 398 10.95 -6.37 22.80
C PHE A 398 9.62 -5.65 22.56
N TYR A 399 8.52 -6.26 22.98
CA TYR A 399 7.19 -5.67 22.86
C TYR A 399 6.64 -5.29 24.23
N HIS A 400 6.30 -4.02 24.38
CA HIS A 400 5.69 -3.45 25.57
C HIS A 400 4.27 -2.96 25.24
N PRO A 401 3.21 -3.62 25.75
CA PRO A 401 1.85 -3.11 25.60
C PRO A 401 1.69 -1.84 26.42
N TYR A 402 1.06 -0.83 25.84
CA TYR A 402 0.85 0.43 26.51
C TYR A 402 -0.24 0.31 27.59
N THR A 403 0.02 0.96 28.71
CA THR A 403 -1.04 1.36 29.64
C THR A 403 -1.94 2.42 28.99
N LYS A 404 -3.16 2.61 29.54
CA LYS A 404 -4.08 3.65 29.04
C LYS A 404 -3.44 5.05 29.03
N GLU A 405 -2.61 5.36 30.02
CA GLU A 405 -1.91 6.65 30.09
C GLU A 405 -0.83 6.78 29.03
N GLU A 406 -0.06 5.73 28.78
CA GLU A 406 0.98 5.72 27.75
C GLU A 406 0.38 5.82 26.35
N ALA A 407 -0.72 5.11 26.09
CA ALA A 407 -1.47 5.19 24.84
C ALA A 407 -1.96 6.63 24.58
N LEU A 408 -2.50 7.29 25.62
CA LEU A 408 -2.94 8.69 25.53
C LEU A 408 -1.75 9.64 25.24
N ARG A 409 -0.63 9.47 25.95
CA ARG A 409 0.58 10.28 25.72
C ARG A 409 1.15 10.08 24.33
N ALA A 410 1.17 8.84 23.83
CA ALA A 410 1.61 8.53 22.47
C ALA A 410 0.71 9.21 21.44
N LEU A 411 -0.62 9.14 21.61
CA LEU A 411 -1.59 9.81 20.75
C LEU A 411 -1.43 11.34 20.77
N GLU A 412 -1.21 11.93 21.94
CA GLU A 412 -0.92 13.36 22.06
C GLU A 412 0.39 13.77 21.39
N LEU A 413 1.41 12.92 21.48
CA LEU A 413 2.69 13.16 20.85
C LEU A 413 2.53 13.17 19.33
N GLU A 414 1.81 12.19 18.77
CA GLU A 414 1.48 12.08 17.36
C GLU A 414 0.75 13.35 16.87
N LYS A 415 -0.30 13.78 17.59
CA LYS A 415 -1.06 15.03 17.33
C LYS A 415 -0.21 16.30 17.45
N LYS A 416 0.81 16.33 18.31
CA LYS A 416 1.73 17.48 18.44
C LYS A 416 2.79 17.51 17.34
N THR A 417 3.24 16.36 16.87
CA THR A 417 4.11 16.29 15.68
C THR A 417 3.40 16.79 14.42
N ASP A 418 2.10 16.53 14.35
CA ASP A 418 1.11 16.83 13.31
C ASP A 418 0.69 18.33 13.25
N GLY A 419 0.52 19.01 14.39
CA GLY A 419 -0.10 20.35 14.48
C GLY A 419 0.64 21.58 13.93
N SER A 420 0.99 21.62 12.65
CA SER A 420 1.17 22.87 11.89
C SER A 420 0.25 22.92 10.66
N GLY A 421 -1.06 22.96 10.92
CA GLY A 421 -2.02 23.70 10.09
C GLY A 421 -3.15 22.89 9.44
N VAL A 422 -4.24 22.61 10.15
CA VAL A 422 -5.59 22.54 9.56
C VAL A 422 -6.61 23.10 10.55
N HIS A 423 -7.44 24.02 10.06
CA HIS A 423 -8.53 24.67 10.79
C HIS A 423 -9.56 23.63 11.28
N LYS A 424 -9.77 23.61 12.61
CA LYS A 424 -10.96 23.03 13.21
C LYS A 424 -12.07 24.05 13.04
N ASP A 425 -13.00 23.84 12.09
CA ASP A 425 -14.39 24.32 12.15
C ASP A 425 -15.13 23.86 10.88
N GLY A 426 -15.88 22.76 10.99
CA GLY A 426 -16.80 22.27 9.97
C GLY A 426 -17.35 20.88 10.31
N PRO A 427 -18.62 20.55 9.97
CA PRO A 427 -19.15 19.20 10.14
C PRO A 427 -18.54 18.32 9.04
N GLY A 428 -17.34 17.79 9.30
CA GLY A 428 -16.53 17.06 8.33
C GLY A 428 -16.08 15.70 8.86
N VAL A 429 -15.98 14.73 7.95
CA VAL A 429 -15.53 13.35 8.21
C VAL A 429 -14.21 13.36 9.01
N HIS A 430 -14.23 12.81 10.22
CA HIS A 430 -13.03 12.68 11.04
C HIS A 430 -12.19 11.50 10.53
N MET A 431 -11.10 11.80 9.82
CA MET A 431 -10.09 10.82 9.46
C MET A 431 -9.22 10.52 10.69
N VAL A 432 -9.76 9.78 11.64
CA VAL A 432 -9.04 9.46 12.87
C VAL A 432 -8.07 8.30 12.63
N GLY A 433 -6.80 8.52 12.93
CA GLY A 433 -5.75 7.49 12.91
C GLY A 433 -4.88 7.47 11.66
N THR A 434 -4.98 8.47 10.77
CA THR A 434 -4.23 8.43 9.50
C THR A 434 -2.76 8.83 9.65
N GLY A 435 -2.33 9.50 10.72
CA GLY A 435 -0.92 9.90 10.93
C GLY A 435 -0.30 10.70 9.77
N ILE A 436 -1.13 11.18 8.83
CA ILE A 436 -0.71 11.78 7.55
C ILE A 436 0.12 13.04 7.76
N ASP A 437 -0.13 13.74 8.86
CA ASP A 437 0.53 15.00 9.18
C ASP A 437 1.89 14.82 9.90
N ALA A 438 2.24 13.58 10.30
CA ALA A 438 3.50 13.30 11.01
C ALA A 438 4.72 13.09 10.08
N VAL A 439 4.50 12.99 8.76
CA VAL A 439 5.55 12.57 7.80
C VAL A 439 6.64 13.66 7.62
N GLY A 440 6.34 14.93 7.90
CA GLY A 440 7.26 16.04 7.65
C GLY A 440 8.51 16.16 8.53
N LYS A 441 8.60 15.46 9.68
CA LYS A 441 9.68 15.67 10.67
C LYS A 441 10.72 14.55 10.80
N SER A 442 10.46 13.35 10.28
CA SER A 442 11.40 12.22 10.42
C SER A 442 12.52 12.24 9.38
N ILE A 443 12.31 12.88 8.22
CA ILE A 443 13.29 12.89 7.11
C ILE A 443 14.29 14.05 7.21
N THR A 444 13.96 15.15 7.91
CA THR A 444 14.86 16.32 8.04
C THR A 444 15.95 16.20 9.10
N LYS A 445 16.01 15.09 9.87
CA LYS A 445 17.09 14.84 10.85
C LYS A 445 18.31 14.07 10.28
N ALA A 446 18.45 13.99 8.95
CA ALA A 446 19.66 13.44 8.32
C ALA A 446 20.85 14.44 8.24
N GLY A 447 20.72 15.65 8.79
CA GLY A 447 21.81 16.64 8.83
C GLY A 447 22.06 17.18 10.23
N LYS A 448 23.18 16.76 10.84
CA LYS A 448 23.70 17.13 12.18
C LYS A 448 22.98 16.49 13.37
N PHE A 449 23.49 15.35 13.83
CA PHE A 449 23.55 15.07 15.26
C PHE A 449 24.93 14.56 15.66
N VAL A 450 25.64 15.42 16.39
CA VAL A 450 26.81 15.09 17.19
C VAL A 450 26.35 14.12 18.28
N GLY A 451 27.13 13.06 18.48
CA GLY A 451 26.74 11.84 19.18
C GLY A 451 26.22 12.03 20.60
N ARG A 452 25.28 11.14 20.95
CA ARG A 452 25.07 10.71 22.33
C ARG A 452 24.70 9.23 22.33
N THR A 453 25.72 8.40 22.13
CA THR A 453 25.69 6.96 22.37
C THR A 453 25.47 6.74 23.87
N VAL A 454 24.38 6.07 24.26
CA VAL A 454 24.21 5.56 25.62
C VAL A 454 24.65 4.10 25.61
N THR A 455 25.90 3.85 25.97
CA THR A 455 26.39 2.53 26.32
C THR A 455 26.24 2.34 27.83
N GLY A 456 25.33 1.44 28.24
CA GLY A 456 25.22 0.99 29.62
C GLY A 456 25.65 -0.47 29.74
N PRO A 457 26.56 -0.85 30.66
CA PRO A 457 26.98 -2.23 30.83
C PRO A 457 26.03 -2.97 31.78
N PHE A 458 25.46 -4.09 31.34
CA PHE A 458 24.88 -5.08 32.23
C PHE A 458 26.02 -5.88 32.88
N SER A 459 26.20 -5.74 34.20
CA SER A 459 27.08 -6.62 34.98
C SER A 459 26.25 -7.61 35.81
N SER A 460 26.62 -8.87 35.69
CA SER A 460 26.08 -10.02 36.41
C SER A 460 26.47 -9.99 37.88
N GLN A 461 25.50 -10.12 38.80
CA GLN A 461 25.79 -10.41 40.21
C GLN A 461 25.59 -11.91 40.53
N ARG A 462 26.71 -12.57 40.84
CA ARG A 462 26.82 -13.88 41.47
C ARG A 462 26.64 -13.75 42.99
N ARG A 463 25.93 -14.71 43.58
CA ARG A 463 25.81 -14.96 45.03
C ARG A 463 27.17 -15.25 45.70
N SER A 464 27.38 -14.76 46.92
CA SER A 464 27.98 -15.56 48.01
C SER A 464 27.78 -14.96 49.42
N ALA A 465 27.40 -15.87 50.32
CA ALA A 465 27.37 -15.99 51.78
C ALA A 465 27.91 -14.90 52.75
N ALA A 466 27.08 -14.69 53.79
CA ALA A 466 27.33 -14.76 55.25
C ALA A 466 28.35 -13.83 55.95
N SER A 467 27.85 -13.03 56.91
CA SER A 467 28.23 -13.12 58.34
C SER A 467 27.44 -12.10 59.19
N VAL A 468 27.06 -12.55 60.39
CA VAL A 468 26.40 -11.81 61.50
C VAL A 468 27.50 -11.23 62.41
N PRO A 469 27.30 -10.05 63.05
CA PRO A 469 27.07 -9.96 64.52
C PRO A 469 25.98 -8.93 64.88
N THR A 470 24.95 -9.27 65.67
CA THR A 470 24.78 -9.11 67.14
C THR A 470 24.74 -7.68 67.70
N VAL A 471 23.52 -7.29 68.11
CA VAL A 471 23.02 -6.68 69.38
C VAL A 471 23.74 -5.48 70.01
N ASP A 472 22.95 -4.42 70.25
CA ASP A 472 22.79 -3.56 71.44
C ASP A 472 22.12 -2.26 70.92
N GLU A 473 20.99 -1.71 71.36
CA GLU A 473 20.06 -1.82 72.50
C GLU A 473 18.60 -1.74 72.00
#